data_AF-A0A1M5D7G9-F1
#
_entry.id   AF-A0A1M5D7G9-F1
#
_cell.length_a   1.000
_cell.length_b   1.000
_cell.length_c   1.000
_cell.angle_alpha   90.00
_cell.angle_beta   90.00
_cell.angle_gamma   90.00
#
_symmetry.space_group_name_H-M   'P 1'
#
loop_
_entity.id
_entity.type
_entity.pdbx_description
1 polymer ?
#
loop_
_entity_poly.entity_id
_entity_poly.type
_entity_poly.pdbx_seq_one_letter_code
_entity_poly.pdbx_strand_id
1 'polypeptide(L)'
;MIKKLAYNTFLILIVLSFFSCSKKENKFDNPIFSFFHELNDKNVDSFMKSYYSEKPDYVLSQYRIVLNQLKNSDITITDYNHYEGEKINIDGDTKNIFIISHDQEIITSVKVEDKKVKYLLSINKGKELIGWL
;
A
#
# COMPACT_ATOMS: atom_id res chain seq x y z
N MET A 1 -27.59 -41.95 49.10
CA MET A 1 -28.19 -42.19 47.77
C MET A 1 -27.67 -41.13 46.81
N ILE A 2 -26.72 -41.53 45.98
CA ILE A 2 -26.14 -40.73 44.89
C ILE A 2 -27.15 -40.71 43.74
N LYS A 3 -27.48 -39.52 43.24
CA LYS A 3 -28.13 -39.18 41.95
C LYS A 3 -28.51 -37.69 42.09
N LYS A 4 -27.89 -36.72 41.44
CA LYS A 4 -27.64 -36.61 40.01
C LYS A 4 -26.42 -35.72 39.77
N LEU A 5 -25.29 -36.36 39.52
CA LEU A 5 -24.12 -35.80 38.88
C LEU A 5 -24.33 -35.93 37.37
N ALA A 6 -25.07 -35.02 36.72
CA ALA A 6 -25.32 -35.12 35.28
C ALA A 6 -25.85 -33.84 34.58
N TYR A 7 -25.56 -32.64 35.10
CA TYR A 7 -25.98 -31.39 34.43
C TYR A 7 -24.85 -30.38 34.25
N ASN A 8 -23.61 -30.87 34.20
CA ASN A 8 -22.43 -30.02 34.05
C ASN A 8 -21.69 -30.19 32.71
N THR A 9 -22.38 -30.62 31.65
CA THR A 9 -21.72 -30.89 30.36
C THR A 9 -22.47 -30.43 29.11
N PHE A 10 -23.54 -29.63 29.23
CA PHE A 10 -24.29 -29.17 28.05
C PHE A 10 -24.42 -27.65 27.88
N LEU A 11 -23.98 -26.84 28.86
CA LEU A 11 -24.12 -25.38 28.77
C LEU A 11 -22.84 -24.62 28.38
N ILE A 12 -21.70 -25.29 28.27
CA ILE A 12 -20.40 -24.66 27.91
C ILE A 12 -20.20 -24.61 26.37
N LEU A 13 -21.11 -25.17 25.59
CA LEU A 13 -21.01 -25.25 24.12
C LEU A 13 -21.72 -24.11 23.35
N ILE A 14 -22.30 -23.12 24.04
CA ILE A 14 -22.99 -21.99 23.40
C ILE A 14 -22.05 -20.76 23.26
N VAL A 15 -20.82 -20.82 23.77
CA VAL A 15 -19.87 -19.68 23.78
C VAL A 15 -18.99 -19.60 22.53
N LEU A 16 -19.12 -20.49 21.52
CA LEU A 16 -18.15 -20.55 20.41
C LEU A 16 -18.72 -20.43 18.98
N SER A 17 -19.98 -20.08 18.79
CA SER A 17 -20.59 -20.12 17.44
C SER A 17 -21.43 -18.91 17.05
N PHE A 18 -21.29 -17.76 17.74
CA PHE A 18 -21.54 -16.50 17.06
C PHE A 18 -20.24 -16.02 16.45
N PHE A 19 -20.02 -16.57 15.25
CA PHE A 19 -19.22 -16.01 14.18
C PHE A 19 -18.90 -14.55 14.43
N SER A 20 -17.73 -14.30 15.02
CA SER A 20 -16.91 -13.18 14.60
C SER A 20 -16.70 -13.39 13.10
N CYS A 21 -17.65 -12.90 12.32
CA CYS A 21 -17.42 -12.46 10.97
C CYS A 21 -16.53 -11.22 11.09
N SER A 22 -15.35 -11.39 11.68
CA SER A 22 -14.18 -10.61 11.35
C SER A 22 -14.03 -10.86 9.87
N LYS A 23 -14.61 -9.97 9.07
CA LYS A 23 -14.06 -9.69 7.76
C LYS A 23 -12.59 -9.45 8.06
N LYS A 24 -11.74 -10.46 7.80
CA LYS A 24 -10.39 -10.18 7.36
C LYS A 24 -10.64 -9.29 6.16
N GLU A 25 -10.67 -7.98 6.37
CA GLU A 25 -10.36 -7.05 5.30
C GLU A 25 -9.04 -7.58 4.79
N ASN A 26 -9.09 -8.16 3.59
CA ASN A 26 -7.89 -8.65 2.96
C ASN A 26 -6.96 -7.45 2.93
N LYS A 27 -5.77 -7.56 3.50
CA LYS A 27 -4.71 -6.55 3.32
C LYS A 27 -4.47 -6.24 1.82
N PHE A 28 -4.98 -7.07 0.91
CA PHE A 28 -5.01 -6.92 -0.53
C PHE A 28 -6.09 -5.98 -1.10
N ASP A 29 -7.05 -5.47 -0.31
CA ASP A 29 -8.05 -4.51 -0.80
C ASP A 29 -7.48 -3.09 -0.94
N ASN A 30 -6.31 -2.81 -0.33
CA ASN A 30 -5.59 -1.57 -0.59
C ASN A 30 -4.69 -1.77 -1.84
N PRO A 31 -4.92 -1.01 -2.92
CA PRO A 31 -4.20 -1.16 -4.18
C PRO A 31 -2.69 -0.90 -4.06
N ILE A 32 -2.24 -0.22 -3.01
CA ILE A 32 -0.82 0.02 -2.74
C ILE A 32 -0.13 -1.27 -2.28
N PHE A 33 -0.75 -2.07 -1.41
CA PHE A 33 -0.14 -3.34 -0.99
C PHE A 33 -0.05 -4.32 -2.15
N SER A 34 -1.09 -4.39 -2.99
CA SER A 34 -1.07 -5.20 -4.22
C SER A 34 0.00 -4.72 -5.20
N PHE A 35 0.17 -3.40 -5.36
CA PHE A 35 1.25 -2.81 -6.15
C PHE A 35 2.63 -3.26 -5.67
N PHE A 36 2.92 -3.16 -4.37
CA PHE A 36 4.22 -3.57 -3.83
C PHE A 36 4.45 -5.08 -3.88
N HIS A 37 3.40 -5.88 -3.68
CA HIS A 37 3.48 -7.32 -3.84
C HIS A 37 3.90 -7.69 -5.27
N GLU A 38 3.20 -7.15 -6.28
CA GLU A 38 3.53 -7.38 -7.68
C GLU A 38 4.93 -6.86 -8.07
N LEU A 39 5.35 -5.71 -7.52
CA LEU A 39 6.69 -5.16 -7.74
C LEU A 39 7.77 -6.08 -7.19
N ASN A 40 7.55 -6.69 -6.02
CA ASN A 40 8.51 -7.59 -5.41
C ASN A 40 8.60 -8.93 -6.15
N ASP A 41 7.49 -9.42 -6.69
CA ASP A 41 7.43 -10.70 -7.43
C ASP A 41 8.06 -10.65 -8.83
N LYS A 42 8.11 -9.46 -9.47
CA LYS A 42 8.60 -9.29 -10.85
C LYS A 42 9.93 -8.54 -10.89
N ASN A 43 10.74 -8.72 -11.95
CA ASN A 43 11.80 -7.75 -12.22
C ASN A 43 11.18 -6.39 -12.63
N VAL A 44 11.88 -5.28 -12.37
CA VAL A 44 11.33 -3.92 -12.54
C VAL A 44 10.90 -3.65 -13.99
N ASP A 45 11.63 -4.15 -14.98
CA ASP A 45 11.32 -3.94 -16.40
C ASP A 45 10.03 -4.65 -16.83
N SER A 46 9.83 -5.88 -16.36
CA SER A 46 8.60 -6.65 -16.56
C SER A 46 7.43 -6.01 -15.84
N PHE A 47 7.64 -5.53 -14.61
CA PHE A 47 6.64 -4.80 -13.86
C PHE A 47 6.19 -3.55 -14.62
N MET A 48 7.11 -2.67 -15.01
CA MET A 48 6.80 -1.46 -15.77
C MET A 48 6.08 -1.75 -17.08
N LYS A 49 6.52 -2.77 -17.84
CA LYS A 49 5.84 -3.16 -19.07
C LYS A 49 4.41 -3.67 -18.82
N SER A 50 4.14 -4.28 -17.68
CA SER A 50 2.79 -4.73 -17.33
C SER A 50 1.90 -3.63 -16.74
N TYR A 51 2.50 -2.65 -16.07
CA TYR A 51 1.79 -1.72 -15.18
C TYR A 51 1.72 -0.28 -15.69
N TYR A 52 2.68 0.12 -16.54
CA TYR A 52 2.84 1.48 -17.06
C TYR A 52 3.17 1.50 -18.57
N SER A 53 2.71 0.51 -19.34
CA SER A 53 3.05 0.39 -20.78
C SER A 53 2.59 1.56 -21.64
N GLU A 54 1.58 2.30 -21.16
CA GLU A 54 1.03 3.48 -21.81
C GLU A 54 1.80 4.77 -21.53
N LYS A 55 2.81 4.76 -20.63
CA LYS A 55 3.56 5.96 -20.26
C LYS A 55 4.71 6.24 -21.26
N PRO A 56 5.03 7.52 -21.53
CA PRO A 56 6.17 7.88 -22.38
C PRO A 56 7.52 7.37 -21.84
N ASP A 57 8.49 7.08 -22.71
CA ASP A 57 9.80 6.53 -22.31
C ASP A 57 10.57 7.39 -21.31
N TYR A 58 10.51 8.73 -21.45
CA TYR A 58 11.19 9.64 -20.53
C TYR A 58 10.67 9.49 -19.09
N VAL A 59 9.39 9.17 -18.92
CA VAL A 59 8.78 8.86 -17.63
C VAL A 59 9.28 7.54 -17.09
N LEU A 60 9.24 6.50 -17.94
CA LEU A 60 9.58 5.15 -17.54
C LEU A 60 11.01 5.08 -17.01
N SER A 61 11.91 5.92 -17.55
CA SER A 61 13.28 6.05 -17.05
C SER A 61 13.35 6.51 -15.58
N GLN A 62 12.50 7.46 -15.18
CA GLN A 62 12.40 7.98 -13.81
C GLN A 62 11.73 6.97 -12.88
N TYR A 63 10.63 6.37 -13.33
CA TYR A 63 9.91 5.34 -12.57
C TYR A 63 10.81 4.14 -12.30
N ARG A 64 11.65 3.75 -13.25
CA ARG A 64 12.63 2.67 -13.06
C ARG A 64 13.54 2.93 -11.85
N ILE A 65 14.02 4.16 -11.65
CA ILE A 65 14.91 4.49 -10.52
C ILE A 65 14.15 4.30 -9.20
N VAL A 66 12.97 4.91 -9.09
CA VAL A 66 12.13 4.85 -7.89
C VAL A 66 11.70 3.40 -7.59
N LEU A 67 11.26 2.65 -8.59
CA LEU A 67 10.83 1.26 -8.43
C LEU A 67 11.97 0.34 -7.98
N ASN A 68 13.20 0.56 -8.45
CA ASN A 68 14.36 -0.18 -7.95
C ASN A 68 14.68 0.17 -6.49
N GLN A 69 14.48 1.43 -6.07
CA GLN A 69 14.64 1.84 -4.67
C GLN A 69 13.53 1.29 -3.77
N LEU A 70 12.32 1.09 -4.28
CA LEU A 70 11.20 0.57 -3.51
C LEU A 70 11.20 -0.96 -3.39
N LYS A 71 11.76 -1.65 -4.38
CA LYS A 71 11.78 -3.10 -4.44
C LYS A 71 12.54 -3.67 -3.24
N ASN A 72 11.88 -4.54 -2.48
CA ASN A 72 12.39 -5.17 -1.26
C ASN A 72 12.84 -4.20 -0.16
N SER A 73 12.46 -2.93 -0.23
CA SER A 73 12.75 -1.95 0.83
C SER A 73 11.72 -2.07 1.95
N ASP A 74 12.18 -1.88 3.18
CA ASP A 74 11.25 -1.62 4.27
C ASP A 74 10.64 -0.23 4.04
N ILE A 75 9.33 -0.12 4.04
CA ILE A 75 8.64 1.12 3.70
C ILE A 75 7.47 1.36 4.62
N THR A 76 7.25 2.62 4.95
CA THR A 76 6.05 3.12 5.59
C THR A 76 5.19 3.80 4.54
N ILE A 77 3.89 3.51 4.57
CA ILE A 77 2.88 4.11 3.70
C ILE A 77 2.01 4.99 4.58
N THR A 78 1.99 6.29 4.31
CA THR A 78 1.21 7.25 5.08
C THR A 78 0.31 8.05 4.14
N ASP A 79 -0.94 8.27 4.52
CA ASP A 79 -1.82 9.17 3.77
C ASP A 79 -1.20 10.59 3.75
N TYR A 80 -1.20 11.22 2.55
CA TYR A 80 -0.53 12.50 2.36
C TYR A 80 -1.05 13.59 3.32
N ASN A 81 -2.35 13.62 3.61
CA ASN A 81 -2.93 14.63 4.49
C ASN A 81 -2.60 14.37 5.97
N HIS A 82 -2.29 13.14 6.34
CA HIS A 82 -1.96 12.72 7.71
C HIS A 82 -0.46 12.61 8.00
N TYR A 83 0.41 12.79 6.99
CA TYR A 83 1.84 12.84 7.22
C TYR A 83 2.23 14.09 8.03
N GLU A 84 3.15 13.97 8.98
CA GLU A 84 3.52 15.08 9.87
C GLU A 84 4.88 15.72 9.53
N GLY A 85 5.66 15.10 8.65
CA GLY A 85 6.96 15.61 8.21
C GLY A 85 6.87 16.65 7.09
N GLU A 86 8.03 17.04 6.56
CA GLU A 86 8.14 17.93 5.39
C GLU A 86 7.50 17.24 4.18
N LYS A 87 6.36 17.78 3.71
CA LYS A 87 5.66 17.28 2.52
C LYS A 87 6.14 18.00 1.27
N ILE A 88 6.17 17.26 0.18
CA ILE A 88 6.32 17.84 -1.16
C ILE A 88 5.05 18.63 -1.45
N ASN A 89 5.17 19.89 -1.89
CA ASN A 89 4.00 20.69 -2.23
C ASN A 89 3.35 20.15 -3.52
N ILE A 90 2.18 19.58 -3.40
CA ILE A 90 1.40 19.04 -4.51
C ILE A 90 0.34 20.08 -4.89
N ASP A 91 0.42 20.61 -6.11
CA ASP A 91 -0.64 21.44 -6.66
C ASP A 91 -1.80 20.56 -7.13
N GLY A 92 -3.01 20.82 -6.63
CA GLY A 92 -4.23 20.08 -6.97
C GLY A 92 -4.80 19.17 -5.88
N ASP A 93 -5.66 18.22 -6.29
CA ASP A 93 -6.38 17.31 -5.38
C ASP A 93 -5.42 16.29 -4.74
N THR A 94 -5.33 16.34 -3.41
CA THR A 94 -4.47 15.45 -2.62
C THR A 94 -5.16 14.15 -2.19
N LYS A 95 -6.41 13.93 -2.61
CA LYS A 95 -7.15 12.71 -2.32
C LYS A 95 -6.44 11.50 -2.93
N ASN A 96 -6.37 10.42 -2.14
CA ASN A 96 -5.74 9.15 -2.51
C ASN A 96 -4.24 9.27 -2.87
N ILE A 97 -3.57 10.29 -2.33
CA ILE A 97 -2.11 10.39 -2.39
C ILE A 97 -1.53 9.80 -1.10
N PHE A 98 -0.50 8.99 -1.26
CA PHE A 98 0.21 8.35 -0.16
C PHE A 98 1.70 8.63 -0.28
N ILE A 99 2.32 8.97 0.85
CA ILE A 99 3.75 9.14 0.99
C ILE A 99 4.36 7.78 1.30
N ILE A 100 5.40 7.44 0.56
CA ILE A 100 6.22 6.25 0.78
C ILE A 100 7.55 6.71 1.35
N SER A 101 7.86 6.27 2.56
CA SER A 101 9.07 6.69 3.30
C SER A 101 9.81 5.51 3.92
N HIS A 102 11.11 5.65 4.15
CA HIS A 102 11.94 4.74 4.95
C HIS A 102 12.71 5.59 5.96
N ASP A 103 12.71 5.22 7.25
CA ASP A 103 13.35 5.99 8.32
C ASP A 103 13.00 7.49 8.32
N GLN A 104 11.74 7.83 8.02
CA GLN A 104 11.22 9.21 7.90
C GLN A 104 11.77 10.02 6.71
N GLU A 105 12.61 9.42 5.86
CA GLU A 105 13.01 9.97 4.57
C GLU A 105 11.97 9.61 3.50
N ILE A 106 11.45 10.62 2.80
CA ILE A 106 10.49 10.39 1.71
C ILE A 106 11.22 9.81 0.50
N ILE A 107 10.82 8.61 0.09
CA ILE A 107 11.31 7.96 -1.13
C ILE A 107 10.50 8.46 -2.34
N THR A 108 9.17 8.46 -2.22
CA THR A 108 8.27 8.90 -3.29
C THR A 108 6.88 9.21 -2.74
N SER A 109 6.00 9.75 -3.58
CA SER A 109 4.56 9.77 -3.36
C SER A 109 3.86 8.98 -4.46
N VAL A 110 2.80 8.28 -4.12
CA VAL A 110 1.97 7.52 -5.07
C VAL A 110 0.56 8.05 -5.07
N LYS A 111 -0.08 8.11 -6.24
CA LYS A 111 -1.51 8.41 -6.34
C LYS A 111 -2.29 7.19 -6.81
N VAL A 112 -3.35 6.90 -6.08
CA VAL A 112 -4.26 5.80 -6.37
C VAL A 112 -5.50 6.32 -7.08
N GLU A 113 -5.76 5.78 -8.26
CA GLU A 113 -6.98 6.01 -9.04
C GLU A 113 -7.49 4.68 -9.59
N ASP A 114 -8.81 4.52 -9.72
CA ASP A 114 -9.42 3.32 -10.30
C ASP A 114 -8.93 2.00 -9.64
N LYS A 115 -8.68 2.04 -8.33
CA LYS A 115 -8.13 0.93 -7.53
C LYS A 115 -6.76 0.45 -8.00
N LYS A 116 -5.92 1.35 -8.55
CA LYS A 116 -4.54 1.07 -8.96
C LYS A 116 -3.62 2.24 -8.61
N VAL A 117 -2.33 1.98 -8.44
CA VAL A 117 -1.32 3.04 -8.29
C VAL A 117 -1.06 3.64 -9.67
N LYS A 118 -1.73 4.73 -10.02
CA LYS A 118 -1.65 5.22 -11.40
C LYS A 118 -0.40 6.05 -11.68
N TYR A 119 0.17 6.63 -10.62
CA TYR A 119 1.27 7.57 -10.69
C TYR A 119 2.26 7.37 -9.56
N LEU A 120 3.55 7.41 -9.90
CA LEU A 120 4.68 7.61 -8.99
C LEU A 120 5.17 9.05 -9.16
N LEU A 121 5.44 9.73 -8.07
CA LEU A 121 6.02 11.07 -8.09
C LEU A 121 7.54 10.94 -7.99
N SER A 122 8.25 11.26 -9.07
CA SER A 122 9.72 11.25 -9.06
C SER A 122 10.23 12.44 -8.26
N ILE A 123 10.96 12.17 -7.18
CA ILE A 123 11.66 13.21 -6.41
C ILE A 123 13.07 13.27 -6.97
N ASN A 124 13.41 14.35 -7.68
CA ASN A 124 14.79 14.54 -8.11
C ASN A 124 15.70 14.80 -6.90
N LYS A 125 16.98 14.41 -7.01
CA LYS A 125 18.03 14.85 -6.08
C LYS A 125 18.11 16.38 -6.11
N GLY A 126 17.50 17.05 -5.14
CA GLY A 126 17.30 18.50 -5.12
C GLY A 126 15.89 18.98 -4.73
N LYS A 127 14.95 18.07 -4.42
CA LYS A 127 13.58 18.38 -3.93
C LYS A 127 12.65 19.09 -4.93
N GLU A 128 12.99 19.13 -6.22
CA GLU A 128 12.10 19.69 -7.24
C GLU A 128 11.20 18.63 -7.89
N LEU A 129 9.97 19.04 -8.14
CA LEU A 129 8.83 18.21 -8.52
C LEU A 129 8.77 18.10 -10.05
N ILE A 130 9.04 16.93 -10.61
CA ILE A 130 8.78 16.67 -12.04
C ILE A 130 7.37 16.12 -12.19
N GLY A 131 6.37 16.98 -11.94
CA GLY A 131 4.96 16.84 -12.31
C GLY A 131 4.19 15.58 -11.89
N TRP A 132 2.87 15.71 -11.85
CA TRP A 132 2.00 14.57 -12.16
C TRP A 132 2.11 14.29 -13.66
N LEU A 133 1.94 13.03 -14.05
CA LEU A 133 1.71 12.73 -15.47
C LEU A 133 0.26 12.93 -15.85
#